data_AF-A0A9P0Z9Y4-F1
#
_entry.id   AF-A0A9P0Z9Y4-F1
#
_cell.length_a   1.000
_cell.length_b   1.000
_cell.length_c   1.000
_cell.angle_alpha   90.00
_cell.angle_beta   90.00
_cell.angle_gamma   90.00
#
_symmetry.space_group_name_H-M   'P 1'
#
loop_
_entity.id
_entity.type
_entity.pdbx_description
1 polymer ?
#
loop_
_entity_poly.entity_id
_entity_poly.type
_entity_poly.pdbx_seq_one_letter_code
_entity_poly.pdbx_strand_id
1 'polypeptide(L)'
;MFFSGHYAGYNYDVSLRNGEAWKKVFGPVFIYLNSDQGDDPKPLWKNAKEEMVAETKSWPYTFPKSEDYPSASQRGTVTGRLLIRDRYLSEDLIPAKSAYIGLAPPGSDGHWQEDAKGYQFWTQTDDNGYFNITAVRPGNYNLYGWAPGILGDYKNKDDVTIRPGEETSLGEIEFGPPRNGPTMWEIGVPDRKAAEFFVPDPAPELMNYALINHTEKFRQYGLWDRYTDLYPSQDLVFRVGESDYRKDWFFAHVNRKVGDNTYEPTTWRISFPVQNVNQTATYTLRIALAATTLARIDVLINDPNAHPRFS
;
A
#
# COMPACT_ATOMS: atom_id res chain seq x y z
N MET A 1 10.08 15.58 -3.06
CA MET A 1 9.84 15.25 -4.49
C MET A 1 8.34 15.20 -4.71
N PHE A 2 7.80 15.79 -5.78
CA PHE A 2 6.34 15.81 -6.02
C PHE A 2 5.85 14.62 -6.84
N PHE A 3 6.66 14.13 -7.76
CA PHE A 3 6.51 12.86 -8.46
C PHE A 3 7.91 12.38 -8.86
N SER A 4 8.06 11.07 -9.03
CA SER A 4 9.31 10.42 -9.42
C SER A 4 9.00 8.98 -9.84
N GLY A 5 9.77 8.43 -10.78
CA GLY A 5 9.73 7.01 -11.12
C GLY A 5 10.33 6.08 -10.04
N HIS A 6 10.68 6.59 -8.85
CA HIS A 6 11.22 5.78 -7.77
C HIS A 6 10.22 4.68 -7.36
N TYR A 7 10.64 3.41 -7.47
CA TYR A 7 9.85 2.19 -7.23
C TYR A 7 8.72 1.89 -8.22
N ALA A 8 8.10 2.89 -8.83
CA ALA A 8 6.97 2.70 -9.74
C ALA A 8 7.40 2.60 -11.21
N GLY A 9 8.55 3.17 -11.58
CA GLY A 9 9.05 3.19 -12.96
C GLY A 9 8.38 4.27 -13.84
N TYR A 10 8.75 4.30 -15.12
CA TYR A 10 8.35 5.36 -16.06
C TYR A 10 6.83 5.42 -16.33
N ASN A 11 6.12 4.31 -16.20
CA ASN A 11 4.69 4.25 -16.46
C ASN A 11 3.84 5.03 -15.45
N TYR A 12 4.42 5.41 -14.31
CA TYR A 12 3.77 6.14 -13.22
C TYR A 12 4.23 7.61 -13.15
N ASP A 13 4.88 8.10 -14.20
CA ASP A 13 5.29 9.50 -14.32
C ASP A 13 4.26 10.32 -15.13
N VAL A 14 4.37 11.64 -15.08
CA VAL A 14 3.52 12.55 -15.86
C VAL A 14 3.93 12.46 -17.34
N SER A 15 3.11 11.78 -18.15
CA SER A 15 3.28 11.71 -19.61
C SER A 15 2.31 12.66 -20.34
N LEU A 16 2.83 13.70 -21.00
CA LEU A 16 2.04 14.61 -21.85
C LEU A 16 2.18 14.20 -23.31
N ARG A 17 1.06 14.13 -24.04
CA ARG A 17 1.04 13.67 -25.44
C ARG A 17 0.34 14.69 -26.35
N ASN A 18 0.71 14.71 -27.64
CA ASN A 18 0.00 15.46 -28.68
C ASN A 18 -0.22 16.97 -28.37
N GLY A 19 0.73 17.61 -27.69
CA GLY A 19 0.60 19.03 -27.31
C GLY A 19 -0.40 19.30 -26.19
N GLU A 20 -0.73 18.28 -25.37
CA GLU A 20 -1.59 18.40 -24.20
C GLU A 20 -1.13 19.55 -23.29
N ALA A 21 -2.02 20.53 -23.09
CA ALA A 21 -1.83 21.55 -22.07
C ALA A 21 -2.15 20.94 -20.70
N TRP A 22 -1.18 20.97 -19.79
CA TRP A 22 -1.35 20.46 -18.43
C TRP A 22 -0.82 21.46 -17.41
N LYS A 23 -1.58 21.63 -16.33
CA LYS A 23 -1.27 22.56 -15.25
C LYS A 23 -1.71 21.98 -13.92
N LYS A 24 -0.82 22.04 -12.94
CA LYS A 24 -1.06 21.55 -11.58
C LYS A 24 -0.28 22.41 -10.59
N VAL A 25 -0.96 22.87 -9.54
CA VAL A 25 -0.30 23.46 -8.36
C VAL A 25 0.24 22.34 -7.48
N PHE A 26 1.54 22.39 -7.20
CA PHE A 26 2.23 21.57 -6.23
C PHE A 26 2.55 22.40 -4.98
N GLY A 27 2.35 21.82 -3.80
CA GLY A 27 2.48 22.52 -2.53
C GLY A 27 1.20 23.26 -2.09
N PRO A 28 1.31 24.33 -1.28
CA PRO A 28 2.54 25.01 -0.86
C PRO A 28 3.52 24.11 -0.11
N VAL A 29 4.81 24.39 -0.25
CA VAL A 29 5.87 23.74 0.53
C VAL A 29 6.35 24.72 1.57
N PHE A 30 6.32 24.30 2.82
CA PHE A 30 6.87 25.05 3.94
C PHE A 30 8.23 24.47 4.32
N ILE A 31 9.22 25.34 4.48
CA ILE A 31 10.56 24.97 4.95
C ILE A 31 10.80 25.72 6.26
N TYR A 32 10.92 24.97 7.34
CA TYR A 32 11.18 25.50 8.67
C TYR A 32 12.67 25.41 8.99
N LEU A 33 13.25 26.51 9.45
CA LEU A 33 14.64 26.57 9.90
C LEU A 33 14.63 27.09 11.34
N ASN A 34 15.14 26.28 12.26
CA ASN A 34 15.33 26.64 13.66
C ASN A 34 16.79 26.50 14.08
N SER A 35 17.15 27.15 15.18
CA SER A 35 18.48 27.09 15.77
C SER A 35 18.40 27.24 17.30
N ASP A 36 19.39 26.68 17.98
CA ASP A 36 19.64 26.88 19.40
C ASP A 36 21.15 27.02 19.63
N GLN A 37 21.57 27.16 20.89
CA GLN A 37 22.98 27.26 21.28
C GLN A 37 23.53 25.93 21.82
N GLY A 38 22.77 24.84 21.71
CA GLY A 38 23.11 23.55 22.29
C GLY A 38 23.75 22.62 21.26
N ASP A 39 24.51 21.64 21.75
CA ASP A 39 25.09 20.58 20.91
C ASP A 39 24.17 19.36 20.76
N ASP A 40 23.07 19.29 21.52
CA ASP A 40 22.07 18.23 21.42
C ASP A 40 21.01 18.61 20.36
N PRO A 41 20.81 17.83 19.29
CA PRO A 41 19.80 18.14 18.26
C PRO A 41 18.36 17.82 18.68
N LYS A 42 18.13 17.13 19.81
CA LYS A 42 16.77 16.72 20.24
C LYS A 42 15.79 17.88 20.47
N PRO A 43 16.18 19.02 21.08
CA PRO A 43 15.32 20.19 21.22
C PRO A 43 14.89 20.75 19.86
N LEU A 44 15.81 20.89 18.91
CA LEU A 44 15.50 21.33 17.54
C LEU A 44 14.52 20.39 16.85
N TRP A 45 14.71 19.08 16.98
CA TRP A 45 13.80 18.07 16.44
C TRP A 45 12.40 18.13 17.07
N LYS A 46 12.31 18.36 18.39
CA LYS A 46 11.04 18.51 19.08
C LYS A 46 10.30 19.76 18.60
N ASN A 47 10.98 20.90 18.53
CA ASN A 47 10.41 22.16 18.07
C ASN A 47 9.96 22.08 16.59
N ALA A 48 10.74 21.43 15.72
CA ALA A 48 10.34 21.21 14.33
C ALA A 48 9.04 20.38 14.21
N LYS A 49 8.83 19.41 15.11
CA LYS A 49 7.58 18.63 15.17
C LYS A 49 6.39 19.44 15.68
N GLU A 50 6.61 20.34 16.63
CA GLU A 50 5.57 21.26 17.12
C GLU A 50 5.14 22.22 16.00
N GLU A 51 6.09 22.79 15.26
CA GLU A 51 5.81 23.65 14.11
C GLU A 51 5.06 22.88 13.01
N MET A 52 5.50 21.67 12.68
CA MET A 52 4.80 20.81 11.70
C MET A 52 3.32 20.62 12.05
N VAL A 53 2.99 20.42 13.34
CA VAL A 53 1.59 20.27 13.79
C VAL A 53 0.81 21.58 13.62
N ALA A 54 1.42 22.73 13.92
CA ALA A 54 0.78 24.04 13.74
C ALA A 54 0.49 24.31 12.25
N GLU A 55 1.49 24.12 11.40
CA GLU A 55 1.39 24.37 9.96
C GLU A 55 0.44 23.39 9.24
N THR A 56 0.40 22.12 9.67
CA THR A 56 -0.57 21.15 9.15
C THR A 56 -2.02 21.59 9.40
N LYS A 57 -2.29 22.19 10.57
CA LYS A 57 -3.64 22.71 10.92
C LYS A 57 -4.00 23.98 10.17
N SER A 58 -3.01 24.74 9.73
CA SER A 58 -3.20 25.98 8.96
C SER A 58 -3.53 25.73 7.48
N TRP A 59 -3.34 24.51 6.99
CA TRP A 59 -3.71 24.14 5.63
C TRP A 59 -5.24 23.97 5.48
N PRO A 60 -5.86 24.45 4.37
CA PRO A 60 -5.27 25.16 3.24
C PRO A 60 -4.90 26.63 3.55
N TYR A 61 -3.71 27.06 3.13
CA TYR A 61 -3.23 28.43 3.37
C TYR A 61 -4.01 29.51 2.60
N THR A 62 -4.05 30.72 3.12
CA THR A 62 -4.78 31.86 2.52
C THR A 62 -3.88 32.86 1.77
N PHE A 63 -2.56 32.73 1.91
CA PHE A 63 -1.59 33.61 1.25
C PHE A 63 -1.46 33.37 -0.27
N PRO A 64 -1.62 32.14 -0.82
CA PRO A 64 -1.57 31.96 -2.27
C PRO A 64 -2.69 32.73 -2.96
N LYS A 65 -2.33 33.55 -3.97
CA LYS A 65 -3.28 34.39 -4.73
C LYS A 65 -3.57 33.87 -6.15
N SER A 66 -2.98 32.74 -6.54
CA SER A 66 -3.21 32.13 -7.85
C SER A 66 -4.64 31.58 -7.92
N GLU A 67 -5.33 31.84 -9.04
CA GLU A 67 -6.64 31.24 -9.33
C GLU A 67 -6.58 29.70 -9.41
N ASP A 68 -5.39 29.15 -9.69
CA ASP A 68 -5.14 27.70 -9.72
C ASP A 68 -5.05 27.08 -8.32
N TYR A 69 -5.09 27.90 -7.27
CA TYR A 69 -5.16 27.48 -5.88
C TYR A 69 -6.50 27.90 -5.25
N PRO A 70 -7.53 27.03 -5.28
CA PRO A 70 -8.80 27.32 -4.62
C PRO A 70 -8.59 27.60 -3.13
N SER A 71 -9.22 28.65 -2.63
CA SER A 71 -9.20 28.99 -1.21
C SER A 71 -9.90 27.91 -0.37
N ALA A 72 -9.73 27.94 0.95
CA ALA A 72 -10.40 27.00 1.85
C ALA A 72 -11.93 26.99 1.67
N SER A 73 -12.57 28.15 1.49
CA SER A 73 -14.02 28.25 1.29
C SER A 73 -14.50 27.76 -0.08
N GLN A 74 -13.60 27.60 -1.04
CA GLN A 74 -13.91 27.07 -2.37
C GLN A 74 -13.67 25.56 -2.48
N ARG A 75 -13.27 24.91 -1.39
CA ARG A 75 -13.02 23.46 -1.35
C ARG A 75 -14.18 22.76 -0.68
N GLY A 76 -14.49 21.56 -1.16
CA GLY A 76 -15.55 20.73 -0.61
C GLY A 76 -15.04 19.76 0.44
N THR A 77 -16.00 19.10 1.07
CA THR A 77 -15.80 18.05 2.06
C THR A 77 -16.66 16.84 1.68
N VAL A 78 -16.12 15.64 1.80
CA VAL A 78 -16.86 14.39 1.58
C VAL A 78 -16.88 13.55 2.85
N THR A 79 -18.06 13.14 3.27
CA THR A 79 -18.26 12.25 4.41
C THR A 79 -18.98 10.97 4.00
N GLY A 80 -18.79 9.92 4.77
CA GLY A 80 -19.52 8.67 4.59
C GLY A 80 -19.03 7.60 5.56
N ARG A 81 -19.51 6.37 5.35
CA ARG A 81 -19.16 5.21 6.16
C ARG A 81 -18.89 4.01 5.27
N LEU A 82 -17.68 3.46 5.31
CA LEU A 82 -17.29 2.27 4.57
C LEU A 82 -17.53 1.01 5.41
N LEU A 83 -18.31 0.08 4.83
CA LEU A 83 -18.64 -1.21 5.43
C LEU A 83 -18.19 -2.35 4.52
N ILE A 84 -17.62 -3.40 5.09
CA ILE A 84 -17.17 -4.60 4.40
C ILE A 84 -18.32 -5.61 4.38
N ARG A 85 -18.63 -6.13 3.19
CA ARG A 85 -19.55 -7.25 2.98
C ARG A 85 -18.76 -8.49 2.60
N ASP A 86 -18.45 -9.32 3.59
CA ASP A 86 -17.77 -10.60 3.39
C ASP A 86 -18.47 -11.72 4.18
N ARG A 87 -19.35 -12.45 3.48
CA ARG A 87 -20.17 -13.54 4.06
C ARG A 87 -19.37 -14.67 4.70
N TYR A 88 -18.09 -14.79 4.38
CA TYR A 88 -17.24 -15.84 4.96
C TYR A 88 -16.54 -15.39 6.24
N LEU A 89 -16.60 -14.10 6.57
CA LEU A 89 -16.16 -13.53 7.84
C LEU A 89 -17.35 -13.28 8.78
N SER A 90 -18.45 -12.72 8.25
CA SER A 90 -19.66 -12.40 8.99
C SER A 90 -20.86 -12.32 8.06
N GLU A 91 -22.04 -12.69 8.54
CA GLU A 91 -23.32 -12.43 7.82
C GLU A 91 -23.69 -10.94 7.87
N ASP A 92 -23.28 -10.24 8.93
CA ASP A 92 -23.48 -8.80 9.10
C ASP A 92 -22.39 -7.97 8.41
N LEU A 93 -22.72 -6.71 8.09
CA LEU A 93 -21.76 -5.73 7.60
C LEU A 93 -20.72 -5.38 8.67
N ILE A 94 -19.44 -5.42 8.30
CA ILE A 94 -18.31 -5.16 9.20
C ILE A 94 -17.80 -3.73 8.96
N PRO A 95 -17.67 -2.87 9.98
CA PRO A 95 -16.98 -1.60 9.83
C PRO A 95 -15.58 -1.73 9.23
N ALA A 96 -15.29 -0.99 8.16
CA ALA A 96 -13.97 -0.98 7.55
C ALA A 96 -13.00 -0.15 8.38
N LYS A 97 -12.48 -0.69 9.49
CA LYS A 97 -11.59 0.02 10.41
C LYS A 97 -10.23 0.34 9.77
N SER A 98 -9.76 1.58 9.95
CA SER A 98 -8.44 2.05 9.47
C SER A 98 -8.22 1.88 7.96
N ALA A 99 -9.30 1.75 7.20
CA ALA A 99 -9.29 1.65 5.75
C ALA A 99 -8.82 2.98 5.16
N TYR A 100 -7.95 2.91 4.15
CA TYR A 100 -7.58 4.07 3.37
C TYR A 100 -8.68 4.30 2.33
N ILE A 101 -9.24 5.51 2.33
CA ILE A 101 -10.32 5.90 1.44
C ILE A 101 -10.04 7.29 0.88
N GLY A 102 -10.26 7.47 -0.42
CA GLY A 102 -9.84 8.69 -1.08
C GLY A 102 -10.53 8.97 -2.40
N LEU A 103 -10.50 10.25 -2.77
CA LEU A 103 -10.98 10.74 -4.05
C LEU A 103 -9.79 10.90 -4.99
N ALA A 104 -9.91 10.32 -6.18
CA ALA A 104 -8.96 10.48 -7.28
C ALA A 104 -9.74 10.62 -8.59
N PRO A 105 -9.12 11.00 -9.72
CA PRO A 105 -9.82 11.07 -10.99
C PRO A 105 -10.54 9.74 -11.31
N PRO A 106 -11.72 9.80 -11.96
CA PRO A 106 -12.39 8.61 -12.46
C PRO A 106 -11.49 7.84 -13.42
N GLY A 107 -11.56 6.52 -13.38
CA GLY A 107 -10.75 5.64 -14.22
C GLY A 107 -11.21 4.18 -14.10
N SER A 108 -10.47 3.27 -14.72
CA SER A 108 -10.65 1.83 -14.50
C SER A 108 -10.35 1.43 -13.05
N ASP A 109 -10.68 0.20 -12.67
CA ASP A 109 -10.40 -0.31 -11.33
C ASP A 109 -8.88 -0.29 -11.06
N GLY A 110 -8.49 0.19 -9.88
CA GLY A 110 -7.07 0.36 -9.52
C GLY A 110 -6.35 1.55 -10.16
N HIS A 111 -6.96 2.26 -11.13
CA HIS A 111 -6.31 3.35 -11.90
C HIS A 111 -5.74 4.49 -11.03
N TRP A 112 -6.33 4.74 -9.86
CA TRP A 112 -5.85 5.74 -8.91
C TRP A 112 -4.39 5.51 -8.48
N GLN A 113 -3.89 4.27 -8.52
CA GLN A 113 -2.50 3.94 -8.19
C GLN A 113 -1.51 4.39 -9.27
N GLU A 114 -1.99 4.54 -10.50
CA GLU A 114 -1.21 4.93 -11.68
C GLU A 114 -1.36 6.42 -12.03
N ASP A 115 -2.36 7.10 -11.44
CA ASP A 115 -2.61 8.52 -11.74
C ASP A 115 -1.56 9.46 -11.14
N ALA A 116 -0.64 9.92 -11.99
CA ALA A 116 0.31 10.98 -11.67
C ALA A 116 -0.21 12.40 -11.97
N LYS A 117 -1.24 12.51 -12.83
CA LYS A 117 -1.70 13.80 -13.36
C LYS A 117 -2.70 14.48 -12.44
N GLY A 118 -3.70 13.77 -11.96
CA GLY A 118 -4.80 14.32 -11.20
C GLY A 118 -4.49 14.66 -9.75
N TYR A 119 -5.47 15.26 -9.08
CA TYR A 119 -5.42 15.48 -7.64
C TYR A 119 -6.00 14.28 -6.91
N GLN A 120 -5.34 13.85 -5.83
CA GLN A 120 -5.85 12.81 -4.96
C GLN A 120 -5.96 13.33 -3.52
N PHE A 121 -7.01 12.90 -2.81
CA PHE A 121 -7.30 13.30 -1.43
C PHE A 121 -7.65 12.05 -0.64
N TRP A 122 -6.88 11.74 0.40
CA TRP A 122 -7.00 10.48 1.13
C TRP A 122 -7.15 10.75 2.63
N THR A 123 -7.92 9.88 3.28
CA THR A 123 -8.04 9.82 4.74
C THR A 123 -8.09 8.35 5.17
N GLN A 124 -8.11 8.13 6.49
CA GLN A 124 -8.42 6.82 7.05
C GLN A 124 -9.78 6.86 7.73
N THR A 125 -10.52 5.76 7.61
CA THR A 125 -11.73 5.56 8.39
C THR A 125 -11.41 5.36 9.87
N ASP A 126 -12.35 5.74 10.73
CA ASP A 126 -12.31 5.43 12.15
C ASP A 126 -12.63 3.95 12.44
N ASP A 127 -12.69 3.59 13.73
CA ASP A 127 -13.02 2.24 14.18
C ASP A 127 -14.41 1.75 13.78
N ASN A 128 -15.31 2.67 13.41
CA ASN A 128 -16.68 2.39 12.99
C ASN A 128 -16.88 2.52 11.47
N GLY A 129 -15.80 2.74 10.71
CA GLY A 129 -15.82 2.86 9.24
C GLY A 129 -16.16 4.26 8.73
N TYR A 130 -16.36 5.26 9.61
CA TYR A 130 -16.65 6.63 9.17
C TYR A 130 -15.41 7.32 8.64
N PHE A 131 -15.57 8.10 7.58
CA PHE A 131 -14.50 8.92 7.01
C PHE A 131 -14.94 10.36 6.77
N ASN A 132 -13.95 11.24 6.78
CA ASN A 132 -14.09 12.65 6.43
C ASN A 132 -12.89 13.08 5.58
N ILE A 133 -13.13 13.41 4.31
CA ILE A 133 -12.12 13.91 3.37
C ILE A 133 -12.40 15.41 3.17
N THR A 134 -11.56 16.25 3.76
CA THR A 134 -11.73 17.71 3.74
C THR A 134 -10.87 18.38 2.68
N ALA A 135 -11.18 19.65 2.41
CA ALA A 135 -10.38 20.53 1.56
C ALA A 135 -10.13 19.99 0.13
N VAL A 136 -11.12 19.25 -0.38
CA VAL A 136 -11.14 18.66 -1.72
C VAL A 136 -11.35 19.78 -2.74
N ARG A 137 -10.55 19.81 -3.80
CA ARG A 137 -10.75 20.78 -4.88
C ARG A 137 -12.07 20.50 -5.61
N PRO A 138 -12.78 21.53 -6.09
CA PRO A 138 -13.91 21.32 -6.98
C PRO A 138 -13.50 20.51 -8.22
N GLY A 139 -14.32 19.56 -8.63
CA GLY A 139 -14.02 18.63 -9.72
C GLY A 139 -14.88 17.38 -9.71
N ASN A 140 -14.67 16.51 -10.68
CA ASN A 140 -15.28 15.18 -10.74
C ASN A 140 -14.26 14.13 -10.32
N TYR A 141 -14.65 13.24 -9.42
CA TYR A 141 -13.80 12.22 -8.81
C TYR A 141 -14.53 10.89 -8.79
N ASN A 142 -13.79 9.80 -8.54
CA ASN A 142 -14.37 8.57 -8.03
C ASN A 142 -13.79 8.31 -6.63
N LEU A 143 -14.56 7.60 -5.80
CA LEU A 143 -14.13 7.24 -4.45
C LEU A 143 -13.53 5.83 -4.48
N TYR A 144 -12.26 5.75 -4.10
CA TYR A 144 -11.50 4.50 -4.03
C TYR A 144 -11.15 4.17 -2.58
N GLY A 145 -10.87 2.92 -2.29
CA GLY A 145 -10.37 2.55 -0.98
C GLY A 145 -9.78 1.15 -0.91
N TRP A 146 -9.17 0.84 0.23
CA TRP A 146 -8.74 -0.51 0.60
C TRP A 146 -8.63 -0.58 2.12
N ALA A 147 -8.79 -1.77 2.70
CA ALA A 147 -8.75 -1.96 4.15
C ALA A 147 -7.65 -2.96 4.54
N PRO A 148 -6.79 -2.65 5.52
CA PRO A 148 -5.81 -3.61 6.03
C PRO A 148 -6.49 -4.91 6.47
N GLY A 149 -5.96 -6.06 6.02
CA GLY A 149 -6.53 -7.38 6.34
C GLY A 149 -7.73 -7.77 5.47
N ILE A 150 -8.15 -6.90 4.54
CA ILE A 150 -9.19 -7.20 3.56
C ILE A 150 -8.61 -7.17 2.17
N LEU A 151 -8.83 -8.24 1.43
CA LEU A 151 -8.26 -8.38 0.10
C LEU A 151 -9.02 -7.52 -0.92
N GLY A 152 -8.27 -6.82 -1.77
CA GLY A 152 -8.79 -6.13 -2.95
C GLY A 152 -8.99 -4.65 -2.73
N ASP A 153 -9.44 -3.99 -3.79
CA ASP A 153 -9.62 -2.54 -3.83
C ASP A 153 -11.10 -2.21 -4.02
N TYR A 154 -11.55 -1.22 -3.27
CA TYR A 154 -12.84 -0.58 -3.43
C TYR A 154 -12.77 0.50 -4.51
N LYS A 155 -13.84 0.58 -5.30
CA LYS A 155 -14.15 1.69 -6.20
C LYS A 155 -15.65 1.91 -6.18
N ASN A 156 -16.07 3.16 -6.08
CA ASN A 156 -17.48 3.50 -6.09
C ASN A 156 -18.08 3.31 -7.48
N LYS A 157 -19.34 2.87 -7.52
CA LYS A 157 -20.08 2.68 -8.79
C LYS A 157 -20.29 4.01 -9.51
N ASP A 158 -20.58 5.05 -8.73
CA ASP A 158 -20.89 6.38 -9.23
C ASP A 158 -19.73 7.35 -9.00
N ASP A 159 -19.59 8.31 -9.89
CA ASP A 159 -18.67 9.41 -9.69
C ASP A 159 -19.22 10.41 -8.66
N VAL A 160 -18.30 11.08 -7.96
CA VAL A 160 -18.57 12.10 -6.96
C VAL A 160 -18.16 13.46 -7.53
N THR A 161 -19.15 14.32 -7.76
CA THR A 161 -18.90 15.73 -8.13
C THR A 161 -18.79 16.58 -6.88
N ILE A 162 -17.70 17.36 -6.79
CA ILE A 162 -17.43 18.29 -5.70
C ILE A 162 -17.65 19.71 -6.19
N ARG A 163 -18.59 20.45 -5.57
CA ARG A 163 -18.79 21.88 -5.85
C ARG A 163 -18.06 22.75 -4.82
N PRO A 164 -17.77 24.01 -5.14
CA PRO A 164 -17.09 24.91 -4.22
C PRO A 164 -17.84 25.07 -2.88
N GLY A 165 -17.15 24.78 -1.77
CA GLY A 165 -17.69 24.92 -0.41
C GLY A 165 -18.78 23.90 -0.05
N GLU A 166 -19.01 22.88 -0.87
CA GLU A 166 -20.06 21.89 -0.65
C GLU A 166 -19.63 20.81 0.35
N GLU A 167 -20.56 20.40 1.21
CA GLU A 167 -20.45 19.19 2.01
C GLU A 167 -21.28 18.07 1.35
N THR A 168 -20.60 17.05 0.85
CA THR A 168 -21.21 15.90 0.21
C THR A 168 -21.23 14.72 1.18
N SER A 169 -22.40 14.19 1.49
CA SER A 169 -22.53 12.94 2.27
C SER A 169 -22.87 11.77 1.36
N LEU A 170 -22.06 10.72 1.41
CA LEU A 170 -22.25 9.49 0.64
C LEU A 170 -23.04 8.42 1.40
N GLY A 171 -23.40 8.69 2.67
CA GLY A 171 -24.07 7.71 3.52
C GLY A 171 -23.21 6.48 3.80
N GLU A 172 -23.86 5.32 3.93
CA GLU A 172 -23.17 4.03 4.06
C GLU A 172 -22.88 3.44 2.67
N ILE A 173 -21.64 3.03 2.47
CA ILE A 173 -21.14 2.44 1.23
C ILE A 173 -20.53 1.07 1.53
N GLU A 174 -20.74 0.12 0.61
CA GLU A 174 -20.37 -1.27 0.81
C GLU A 174 -19.19 -1.68 -0.07
N PHE A 175 -18.15 -2.22 0.55
CA PHE A 175 -17.02 -2.87 -0.09
C PHE A 175 -17.19 -4.39 -0.01
N GLY A 176 -17.43 -5.03 -1.15
CA GLY A 176 -17.41 -6.49 -1.28
C GLY A 176 -16.03 -6.97 -1.74
N PRO A 177 -15.22 -7.61 -0.87
CA PRO A 177 -13.92 -8.16 -1.26
C PRO A 177 -14.10 -9.22 -2.37
N PRO A 178 -13.14 -9.38 -3.31
CA PRO A 178 -13.25 -10.29 -4.43
C PRO A 178 -12.98 -11.75 -4.00
N ARG A 179 -13.81 -12.26 -3.10
CA ARG A 179 -13.68 -13.59 -2.51
C ARG A 179 -14.51 -14.60 -3.30
N ASN A 180 -13.86 -15.67 -3.78
CA ASN A 180 -14.49 -16.73 -4.57
C ASN A 180 -15.06 -17.87 -3.71
N GLY A 181 -14.65 -17.98 -2.44
CA GLY A 181 -14.90 -19.14 -1.59
C GLY A 181 -14.41 -18.94 -0.16
N PRO A 182 -14.66 -19.91 0.73
CA PRO A 182 -14.02 -19.94 2.04
C PRO A 182 -12.50 -20.05 1.88
N THR A 183 -11.75 -19.37 2.76
CA THR A 183 -10.28 -19.48 2.79
C THR A 183 -9.87 -20.87 3.25
N MET A 184 -9.05 -21.56 2.47
CA MET A 184 -8.42 -22.82 2.91
C MET A 184 -7.22 -22.56 3.83
N TRP A 185 -6.40 -21.58 3.46
CA TRP A 185 -5.26 -21.10 4.23
C TRP A 185 -4.88 -19.70 3.76
N GLU A 186 -4.18 -18.97 4.62
CA GLU A 186 -3.62 -17.64 4.36
C GLU A 186 -2.23 -17.57 4.99
N ILE A 187 -1.29 -16.94 4.30
CA ILE A 187 0.08 -16.72 4.76
C ILE A 187 0.32 -15.21 4.73
N GLY A 188 0.49 -14.61 5.91
CA GLY A 188 0.61 -13.16 6.07
C GLY A 188 -0.74 -12.44 6.17
N VAL A 189 -0.72 -11.11 6.04
CA VAL A 189 -1.90 -10.26 6.13
C VAL A 189 -2.02 -9.41 4.86
N PRO A 190 -3.20 -9.33 4.20
CA PRO A 190 -3.36 -8.47 3.04
C PRO A 190 -3.47 -6.99 3.46
N ASP A 191 -2.35 -6.40 3.90
CA ASP A 191 -2.23 -5.01 4.33
C ASP A 191 -1.26 -4.18 3.46
N ARG A 192 -0.83 -4.78 2.33
CA ARG A 192 0.13 -4.24 1.35
C ARG A 192 1.55 -4.05 1.91
N LYS A 193 1.91 -4.76 2.97
CA LYS A 193 3.26 -4.78 3.56
C LYS A 193 3.83 -6.19 3.55
N ALA A 194 5.08 -6.28 3.97
CA ALA A 194 5.80 -7.52 4.23
C ALA A 194 6.39 -7.54 5.65
N ALA A 195 5.95 -6.61 6.50
CA ALA A 195 6.57 -6.34 7.80
C ALA A 195 6.27 -7.41 8.84
N GLU A 196 5.19 -8.17 8.64
CA GLU A 196 4.77 -9.29 9.46
C GLU A 196 5.54 -10.58 9.19
N PHE A 197 6.23 -10.67 8.04
CA PHE A 197 7.01 -11.83 7.66
C PHE A 197 8.37 -11.87 8.36
N PHE A 198 9.11 -12.95 8.15
CA PHE A 198 10.46 -13.09 8.65
C PHE A 198 11.43 -12.15 7.92
N VAL A 199 11.81 -11.10 8.63
CA VAL A 199 12.84 -10.14 8.22
C VAL A 199 14.12 -10.47 9.01
N PRO A 200 15.23 -10.84 8.36
CA PRO A 200 16.47 -11.18 9.04
C PRO A 200 17.16 -9.92 9.59
N ASP A 201 18.21 -10.10 10.39
CA ASP A 201 19.12 -9.00 10.71
C ASP A 201 19.99 -8.69 9.47
N PRO A 202 20.48 -7.45 9.28
CA PRO A 202 21.41 -7.16 8.19
C PRO A 202 22.79 -7.77 8.46
N ALA A 203 23.64 -7.77 7.44
CA ALA A 203 25.05 -8.05 7.64
C ALA A 203 25.67 -7.01 8.60
N PRO A 204 26.58 -7.39 9.53
CA PRO A 204 27.08 -6.49 10.57
C PRO A 204 27.63 -5.15 10.03
N GLU A 205 28.27 -5.17 8.87
CA GLU A 205 28.85 -4.01 8.20
C GLU A 205 27.82 -3.08 7.54
N LEU A 206 26.59 -3.54 7.33
CA LEU A 206 25.47 -2.78 6.76
C LEU A 206 24.44 -2.36 7.81
N MET A 207 24.70 -2.65 9.09
CA MET A 207 23.77 -2.40 10.18
C MET A 207 23.47 -0.90 10.34
N ASN A 208 22.21 -0.51 10.13
CA ASN A 208 21.72 0.79 10.54
C ASN A 208 21.18 0.71 11.97
N TYR A 209 21.90 1.31 12.91
CA TYR A 209 21.54 1.31 14.34
C TYR A 209 20.20 2.00 14.64
N ALA A 210 19.74 2.91 13.78
CA ALA A 210 18.44 3.57 13.95
C ALA A 210 17.24 2.64 13.72
N LEU A 211 17.45 1.49 13.08
CA LEU A 211 16.40 0.51 12.74
C LEU A 211 16.42 -0.74 13.64
N ILE A 212 17.30 -0.79 14.64
CA ILE A 212 17.36 -1.89 15.61
C ILE A 212 16.07 -1.89 16.45
N ASN A 213 15.44 -3.06 16.60
CA ASN A 213 14.17 -3.23 17.31
C ASN A 213 13.03 -2.31 16.80
N HIS A 214 13.12 -1.85 15.55
CA HIS A 214 12.12 -1.00 14.93
C HIS A 214 11.13 -1.84 14.10
N THR A 215 9.86 -1.42 14.05
CA THR A 215 8.81 -2.08 13.25
C THR A 215 9.10 -2.06 11.75
N GLU A 216 9.92 -1.11 11.30
CA GLU A 216 10.37 -0.99 9.92
C GLU A 216 11.77 -1.56 9.66
N LYS A 217 12.20 -2.57 10.44
CA LYS A 217 13.52 -3.19 10.25
C LYS A 217 13.74 -3.77 8.84
N PHE A 218 12.67 -4.05 8.08
CA PHE A 218 12.75 -4.42 6.66
C PHE A 218 13.38 -3.35 5.76
N ARG A 219 13.58 -2.13 6.28
CA ARG A 219 14.31 -1.04 5.60
C ARG A 219 15.83 -1.11 5.79
N GLN A 220 16.35 -2.08 6.54
CA GLN A 220 17.79 -2.31 6.61
C GLN A 220 18.32 -2.65 5.20
N TYR A 221 19.49 -2.12 4.87
CA TYR A 221 20.08 -2.35 3.56
C TYR A 221 20.67 -3.76 3.44
N GLY A 222 20.58 -4.38 2.26
CA GLY A 222 21.19 -5.68 1.98
C GLY A 222 20.44 -6.90 2.53
N LEU A 223 19.23 -6.73 3.05
CA LEU A 223 18.47 -7.84 3.66
C LEU A 223 18.14 -8.98 2.68
N TRP A 224 17.98 -8.68 1.38
CA TRP A 224 17.72 -9.70 0.36
C TRP A 224 18.88 -10.70 0.24
N ASP A 225 20.13 -10.25 0.39
CA ASP A 225 21.31 -11.11 0.28
C ASP A 225 21.37 -12.14 1.42
N ARG A 226 20.75 -11.82 2.58
CA ARG A 226 20.65 -12.73 3.72
C ARG A 226 19.87 -14.00 3.42
N TYR A 227 19.07 -14.04 2.35
CA TYR A 227 18.40 -15.28 1.95
C TYR A 227 19.43 -16.38 1.66
N THR A 228 20.54 -16.05 0.98
CA THR A 228 21.60 -17.01 0.65
C THR A 228 22.27 -17.58 1.90
N ASP A 229 22.50 -16.74 2.93
CA ASP A 229 23.10 -17.18 4.19
C ASP A 229 22.22 -18.19 4.94
N LEU A 230 20.90 -17.96 4.91
CA LEU A 230 19.91 -18.76 5.62
C LEU A 230 19.50 -20.03 4.87
N TYR A 231 19.52 -19.95 3.54
CA TYR A 231 19.09 -20.99 2.61
C TYR A 231 20.20 -21.35 1.61
N PRO A 232 21.39 -21.79 2.07
CA PRO A 232 22.58 -21.91 1.23
C PRO A 232 22.50 -23.03 0.19
N SER A 233 21.68 -24.05 0.44
CA SER A 233 21.58 -25.25 -0.42
C SER A 233 20.16 -25.75 -0.65
N GLN A 234 19.18 -25.25 0.10
CA GLN A 234 17.79 -25.64 0.00
C GLN A 234 16.91 -24.42 0.12
N ASP A 235 15.80 -24.40 -0.61
CA ASP A 235 14.81 -23.33 -0.53
C ASP A 235 13.78 -23.55 0.57
N LEU A 236 13.13 -22.44 0.92
CA LEU A 236 12.08 -22.37 1.92
C LEU A 236 10.95 -23.38 1.65
N VAL A 237 10.59 -24.13 2.71
CA VAL A 237 9.42 -25.01 2.72
C VAL A 237 8.48 -24.56 3.83
N PHE A 238 7.29 -24.10 3.46
CA PHE A 238 6.25 -23.68 4.38
C PHE A 238 5.17 -24.78 4.49
N ARG A 239 4.90 -25.23 5.71
CA ARG A 239 3.89 -26.25 5.99
C ARG A 239 2.70 -25.60 6.69
N VAL A 240 1.58 -25.46 5.99
CA VAL A 240 0.37 -24.85 6.56
C VAL A 240 -0.09 -25.65 7.77
N GLY A 241 -0.27 -24.96 8.90
CA GLY A 241 -0.64 -25.56 10.18
C GLY A 241 0.55 -25.96 11.06
N GLU A 242 1.77 -25.98 10.53
CA GLU A 242 3.01 -26.26 11.29
C GLU A 242 3.95 -25.04 11.33
N SER A 243 4.17 -24.39 10.20
CA SER A 243 5.05 -23.22 10.04
C SER A 243 4.39 -21.93 10.52
N ASP A 244 5.22 -20.99 11.00
CA ASP A 244 4.82 -19.64 11.43
C ASP A 244 5.33 -18.60 10.42
N TYR A 245 4.45 -17.92 9.69
CA TYR A 245 4.87 -16.95 8.64
C TYR A 245 5.73 -15.79 9.18
N ARG A 246 5.68 -15.52 10.48
CA ARG A 246 6.50 -14.48 11.12
C ARG A 246 7.97 -14.88 11.26
N LYS A 247 8.26 -16.19 11.14
CA LYS A 247 9.58 -16.80 11.38
C LYS A 247 10.09 -17.61 10.19
N ASP A 248 9.18 -18.30 9.53
CA ASP A 248 9.47 -19.33 8.53
C ASP A 248 9.10 -18.89 7.11
N TRP A 249 8.55 -17.68 6.94
CA TRP A 249 8.28 -17.09 5.62
C TRP A 249 9.15 -15.86 5.42
N PHE A 250 10.16 -15.95 4.56
CA PHE A 250 11.08 -14.84 4.33
C PHE A 250 10.34 -13.67 3.65
N PHE A 251 10.65 -12.43 4.05
CA PHE A 251 9.85 -11.27 3.66
C PHE A 251 9.88 -10.91 2.15
N ALA A 252 10.87 -11.40 1.41
CA ALA A 252 11.04 -11.13 -0.02
C ALA A 252 11.41 -12.40 -0.80
N HIS A 253 10.65 -12.75 -1.83
CA HIS A 253 11.01 -13.85 -2.71
C HIS A 253 12.13 -13.40 -3.66
N VAL A 254 13.33 -13.97 -3.50
CA VAL A 254 14.55 -13.53 -4.18
C VAL A 254 15.31 -14.71 -4.78
N ASN A 255 16.08 -14.47 -5.83
CA ASN A 255 17.05 -15.43 -6.34
C ASN A 255 18.20 -15.65 -5.33
N ARG A 256 18.78 -16.85 -5.31
CA ARG A 256 19.95 -17.15 -4.47
C ARG A 256 21.21 -16.67 -5.18
N LYS A 257 22.07 -15.98 -4.45
CA LYS A 257 23.39 -15.55 -4.95
C LYS A 257 24.36 -16.72 -4.86
N VAL A 258 24.95 -17.14 -5.99
CA VAL A 258 25.88 -18.28 -6.07
C VAL A 258 27.29 -17.89 -6.52
N GLY A 259 27.52 -16.60 -6.75
CA GLY A 259 28.83 -16.05 -7.10
C GLY A 259 28.75 -14.54 -7.29
N ASP A 260 29.83 -13.96 -7.82
CA ASP A 260 29.87 -12.53 -8.13
C ASP A 260 28.83 -12.18 -9.19
N ASN A 261 27.81 -11.41 -8.78
CA ASN A 261 26.65 -11.05 -9.59
C ASN A 261 25.96 -12.21 -10.32
N THR A 262 26.12 -13.44 -9.81
CA THR A 262 25.54 -14.64 -10.39
C THR A 262 24.44 -15.16 -9.46
N TYR A 263 23.26 -15.38 -10.02
CA TYR A 263 22.06 -15.73 -9.28
C TYR A 263 21.37 -16.94 -9.89
N GLU A 264 20.82 -17.80 -9.04
CA GLU A 264 19.99 -18.93 -9.46
C GLU A 264 18.54 -18.76 -8.94
N PRO A 265 17.54 -19.31 -9.65
CA PRO A 265 16.16 -19.28 -9.19
C PRO A 265 16.00 -20.05 -7.87
N THR A 266 15.14 -19.53 -7.01
CA THR A 266 14.71 -20.18 -5.78
C THR A 266 13.31 -20.75 -5.97
N THR A 267 13.04 -21.89 -5.36
CA THR A 267 11.74 -22.58 -5.44
C THR A 267 11.16 -22.77 -4.05
N TRP A 268 10.33 -21.83 -3.62
CA TRP A 268 9.62 -21.94 -2.35
C TRP A 268 8.48 -22.95 -2.48
N ARG A 269 8.33 -23.82 -1.48
CA ARG A 269 7.29 -24.86 -1.48
C ARG A 269 6.29 -24.61 -0.36
N ILE A 270 5.02 -24.44 -0.72
CA ILE A 270 3.91 -24.44 0.23
C ILE A 270 3.27 -25.82 0.21
N SER A 271 3.17 -26.46 1.36
CA SER A 271 2.51 -27.76 1.52
C SER A 271 1.40 -27.66 2.54
N PHE A 272 0.25 -28.26 2.24
CA PHE A 272 -0.92 -28.21 3.10
C PHE A 272 -1.78 -29.46 2.88
N PRO A 273 -2.33 -30.07 3.94
CA PRO A 273 -3.24 -31.19 3.79
C PRO A 273 -4.61 -30.70 3.29
N VAL A 274 -5.19 -31.40 2.32
CA VAL A 274 -6.58 -31.18 1.90
C VAL A 274 -7.29 -32.52 1.89
N GLN A 275 -8.32 -32.64 2.70
CA GLN A 275 -9.22 -33.78 2.67
C GLN A 275 -10.35 -33.49 1.67
N ASN A 276 -10.82 -34.52 0.95
CA ASN A 276 -11.97 -34.42 0.05
C ASN A 276 -11.83 -33.36 -1.06
N VAL A 277 -10.69 -33.35 -1.77
CA VAL A 277 -10.52 -32.48 -2.95
C VAL A 277 -11.61 -32.80 -3.97
N ASN A 278 -12.45 -31.82 -4.28
CA ASN A 278 -13.42 -31.94 -5.34
C ASN A 278 -12.73 -31.63 -6.67
N GLN A 279 -12.46 -32.66 -7.47
CA GLN A 279 -11.71 -32.55 -8.73
C GLN A 279 -12.43 -31.71 -9.79
N THR A 280 -13.75 -31.49 -9.67
CA THR A 280 -14.51 -30.65 -10.61
C THR A 280 -14.70 -29.22 -10.10
N ALA A 281 -14.31 -28.91 -8.87
CA ALA A 281 -14.41 -27.57 -8.31
C ALA A 281 -13.26 -26.67 -8.76
N THR A 282 -13.50 -25.35 -8.76
CA THR A 282 -12.47 -24.34 -9.00
C THR A 282 -11.86 -23.88 -7.68
N TYR A 283 -10.54 -23.88 -7.61
CA TYR A 283 -9.76 -23.34 -6.50
C TYR A 283 -9.02 -22.10 -6.96
N THR A 284 -8.96 -21.06 -6.12
CA THR A 284 -8.25 -19.82 -6.43
C THR A 284 -7.07 -19.65 -5.50
N LEU A 285 -5.86 -19.58 -6.06
CA LEU A 285 -4.68 -19.08 -5.38
C LEU A 285 -4.53 -17.60 -5.71
N ARG A 286 -4.30 -16.77 -4.69
CA ARG A 286 -4.01 -15.34 -4.87
C ARG A 286 -2.70 -15.01 -4.19
N ILE A 287 -1.82 -14.34 -4.92
CA ILE A 287 -0.53 -13.86 -4.43
C ILE A 287 -0.60 -12.33 -4.49
N ALA A 288 -0.63 -11.69 -3.33
CA ALA A 288 -0.57 -10.24 -3.20
C ALA A 288 0.90 -9.85 -2.96
N LEU A 289 1.43 -8.93 -3.77
CA LEU A 289 2.79 -8.45 -3.67
C LEU A 289 2.78 -6.98 -3.28
N ALA A 290 3.60 -6.62 -2.29
CA ALA A 290 3.80 -5.21 -1.92
C ALA A 290 4.68 -4.47 -2.95
N ALA A 291 5.61 -5.17 -3.60
CA ALA A 291 6.48 -4.66 -4.64
C ALA A 291 7.06 -5.81 -5.50
N THR A 292 7.55 -5.46 -6.70
CA THR A 292 8.33 -6.36 -7.55
C THR A 292 9.40 -5.56 -8.29
N THR A 293 10.55 -6.17 -8.55
CA THR A 293 11.65 -5.53 -9.29
C THR A 293 12.30 -6.55 -10.20
N LEU A 294 12.11 -6.40 -11.52
CA LEU A 294 12.79 -7.17 -12.57
C LEU A 294 12.76 -8.71 -12.37
N ALA A 295 11.73 -9.22 -11.70
CA ALA A 295 11.58 -10.62 -11.36
C ALA A 295 10.21 -11.15 -11.82
N ARG A 296 10.15 -12.46 -12.03
CA ARG A 296 8.96 -13.22 -12.40
C ARG A 296 8.75 -14.31 -11.35
N ILE A 297 7.49 -14.59 -11.01
CA ILE A 297 7.13 -15.70 -10.12
C ILE A 297 6.37 -16.73 -10.95
N ASP A 298 6.98 -17.88 -11.17
CA ASP A 298 6.29 -19.03 -11.76
C ASP A 298 5.62 -19.87 -10.69
N VAL A 299 4.33 -20.17 -10.89
CA VAL A 299 3.57 -20.98 -9.94
C VAL A 299 3.25 -22.35 -10.52
N LEU A 300 3.71 -23.38 -9.82
CA LEU A 300 3.42 -24.78 -10.11
C LEU A 300 2.54 -25.37 -9.01
N ILE A 301 1.63 -26.27 -9.38
CA ILE A 301 0.70 -26.92 -8.44
C ILE A 301 0.88 -28.43 -8.58
N ASN A 302 1.26 -29.09 -7.49
CA ASN A 302 1.44 -30.53 -7.31
C ASN A 302 2.56 -31.21 -8.13
N ASP A 303 2.82 -30.79 -9.36
CA ASP A 303 3.87 -31.35 -10.22
C ASP A 303 4.98 -30.32 -10.48
N PRO A 304 6.21 -30.52 -9.98
CA PRO A 304 7.32 -29.60 -10.17
C PRO A 304 7.86 -29.59 -11.62
N ASN A 305 7.45 -30.55 -12.46
CA ASN A 305 7.85 -30.62 -13.86
C ASN A 305 6.76 -30.12 -14.81
N ALA A 306 5.62 -29.67 -14.29
CA ALA A 306 4.54 -29.14 -15.12
C ALA A 306 4.89 -27.75 -15.68
N HIS A 307 4.18 -27.35 -16.73
CA HIS A 307 4.21 -25.96 -17.16
C HIS A 307 3.61 -25.05 -16.07
N PRO A 308 4.19 -23.87 -15.81
CA PRO A 308 3.64 -22.91 -14.84
C PRO A 308 2.17 -22.60 -15.15
N ARG A 309 1.34 -22.60 -14.11
CA ARG A 309 -0.09 -22.28 -14.24
C ARG A 309 -0.31 -20.79 -14.52
N PHE A 310 0.57 -19.93 -14.01
CA PHE A 310 0.65 -18.50 -14.31
C PHE A 310 2.05 -17.98 -13.92
N SER A 311 2.38 -16.79 -14.45
CA SER A 311 3.67 -16.11 -14.33
C SER A 311 3.53 -14.62 -14.12
#